data_AF-A0A8I0FWN6-F1
#
_entry.id   AF-A0A8I0FWN6-F1
#
_cell.length_a   1.000
_cell.length_b   1.000
_cell.length_c   1.000
_cell.angle_alpha   90.00
_cell.angle_beta   90.00
_cell.angle_gamma   90.00
#
_symmetry.space_group_name_H-M   'P 1'
#
loop_
_entity.id
_entity.type
_entity.pdbx_description
1 polymer ?
#
loop_
_entity_poly.entity_id
_entity_poly.type
_entity_poly.pdbx_seq_one_letter_code
_entity_poly.pdbx_strand_id
1 'polypeptide(L)'
;MRKAILALLTVVLTLGMATALGAPAQATSAKHSGKKVGYTQVVVAPPVYDLIAGAGITPAPTAGAKAFAYKGTLAARFPITGYRLKGLQIKHSGGLSLTAGASTITVSDFTIDLARGRVSGKVTGTIGDVGRVDLFKIRSSDRRDLGAVRLTLTDTAAGALNATFGVDAFAENATFGYATPRPFSRF
;
A
#
# COMPACT_ATOMS: atom_id res chain seq x y z
N MET A 1 17.37 -50.53 31.20
CA MET A 1 16.62 -51.80 31.29
C MET A 1 16.19 -52.19 29.88
N ARG A 2 16.65 -53.36 29.41
CA ARG A 2 16.31 -53.97 28.12
C ARG A 2 14.94 -54.64 28.21
N LYS A 3 14.23 -54.70 27.07
CA LYS A 3 13.50 -55.85 26.46
C LYS A 3 12.61 -55.26 25.36
N ALA A 4 12.97 -55.32 24.06
CA ALA A 4 13.04 -56.47 23.15
C ALA A 4 11.68 -57.14 22.90
N ILE A 5 11.26 -57.25 21.63
CA ILE A 5 10.90 -58.53 20.97
C ILE A 5 10.39 -58.34 19.51
N LEU A 6 11.03 -59.12 18.62
CA LEU A 6 10.64 -59.71 17.32
C LEU A 6 10.05 -58.83 16.19
N ALA A 7 10.71 -58.68 15.04
CA ALA A 7 11.03 -59.65 13.96
C ALA A 7 9.85 -59.87 12.97
N LEU A 8 10.05 -59.50 11.70
CA LEU A 8 10.14 -60.46 10.60
C LEU A 8 10.52 -59.74 9.28
N LEU A 9 11.41 -60.38 8.54
CA LEU A 9 11.71 -60.15 7.12
C LEU A 9 10.45 -60.45 6.28
N THR A 10 10.13 -59.59 5.33
CA THR A 10 9.46 -59.99 4.08
C THR A 10 9.82 -59.02 2.96
N VAL A 11 10.70 -59.46 2.09
CA VAL A 11 10.89 -58.89 0.76
C VAL A 11 9.68 -59.28 -0.08
N VAL A 12 8.91 -58.28 -0.53
CA VAL A 12 7.92 -58.47 -1.59
C VAL A 12 8.27 -57.51 -2.71
N LEU A 13 8.74 -58.10 -3.80
CA LEU A 13 8.92 -57.47 -5.10
C LEU A 13 7.53 -57.34 -5.73
N THR A 14 6.97 -56.13 -5.81
CA THR A 14 5.75 -55.87 -6.58
C THR A 14 5.94 -54.65 -7.47
N LEU A 15 5.70 -54.87 -8.77
CA LEU A 15 5.53 -53.87 -9.81
C LEU A 15 4.56 -52.77 -9.33
N GLY A 16 5.08 -51.57 -9.11
CA GLY A 16 4.28 -50.38 -8.83
C GLY A 16 4.31 -49.43 -10.01
N MET A 17 3.19 -49.35 -10.74
CA MET A 17 2.87 -48.27 -11.68
C MET A 17 3.23 -46.92 -11.06
N ALA A 18 4.02 -46.12 -11.78
CA ALA A 18 4.29 -44.73 -11.42
C ALA A 18 3.02 -43.89 -11.59
N THR A 19 2.23 -43.76 -10.52
CA THR A 19 1.21 -42.72 -10.42
C THR A 19 1.92 -41.40 -10.12
N ALA A 20 2.17 -40.62 -11.17
CA ALA A 20 2.59 -39.23 -11.03
C ALA A 20 1.49 -38.45 -10.29
N LEU A 21 1.68 -38.25 -8.98
CA LEU A 21 0.92 -37.29 -8.19
C LEU A 21 1.22 -35.91 -8.78
N GLY A 22 0.30 -35.41 -9.60
CA GLY A 22 0.32 -34.04 -10.12
C GLY A 22 0.39 -33.07 -8.95
N ALA A 23 1.51 -32.36 -8.82
CA ALA A 23 1.60 -31.21 -7.94
C ALA A 23 0.55 -30.18 -8.39
N PRO A 24 -0.23 -29.57 -7.47
CA PRO A 24 -1.12 -28.49 -7.84
C PRO A 24 -0.28 -27.35 -8.40
N ALA A 25 -0.46 -27.05 -9.69
CA ALA A 25 0.07 -25.86 -10.30
C ALA A 25 -0.51 -24.65 -9.53
N GLN A 26 0.30 -24.06 -8.66
CA GLN A 26 0.00 -22.75 -8.10
C GLN A 26 -0.03 -21.78 -9.27
N ALA A 27 -1.26 -21.47 -9.71
CA ALA A 27 -1.53 -20.36 -10.60
C ALA A 27 -1.02 -19.10 -9.92
N THR A 28 0.21 -18.73 -10.23
CA THR A 28 0.75 -17.41 -9.97
C THR A 28 -0.19 -16.44 -10.66
N SER A 29 -1.04 -15.79 -9.88
CA SER A 29 -1.86 -14.68 -10.35
C SER A 29 -0.88 -13.60 -10.80
N ALA A 30 -0.54 -13.61 -12.09
CA ALA A 30 0.24 -12.57 -12.73
C ALA A 30 -0.54 -11.28 -12.55
N LYS A 31 -0.13 -10.48 -11.56
CA LYS A 31 -0.69 -9.16 -11.28
C LYS A 31 -0.52 -8.36 -12.56
N HIS A 32 -1.62 -8.17 -13.29
CA HIS A 32 -1.66 -7.51 -14.58
C HIS A 32 -0.86 -6.21 -14.50
N SER A 33 0.35 -6.18 -15.08
CA SER A 33 1.17 -4.97 -15.06
C SER A 33 0.56 -4.01 -16.07
N GLY A 34 -0.51 -3.33 -15.64
CA GLY A 34 -1.15 -2.30 -16.45
C GLY A 34 -0.08 -1.34 -16.97
N LYS A 35 -0.17 -0.99 -18.26
CA LYS A 35 0.72 -0.04 -18.91
C LYS A 35 0.85 1.21 -18.03
N LYS A 36 2.06 1.53 -17.58
CA LYS A 36 2.32 2.72 -16.77
C LYS A 36 2.21 3.95 -17.67
N VAL A 37 1.27 4.84 -17.36
CA VAL A 37 0.97 6.04 -18.18
C VAL A 37 1.41 7.34 -17.51
N GLY A 38 2.13 7.25 -16.39
CA GLY A 38 2.64 8.37 -15.62
C GLY A 38 2.92 7.98 -14.19
N TYR A 39 3.06 8.98 -13.32
CA TYR A 39 3.08 8.82 -11.88
C TYR A 39 2.38 9.99 -11.19
N THR A 40 1.85 9.77 -10.00
CA THR A 40 1.50 10.87 -9.09
C THR A 40 2.60 10.98 -8.05
N GLN A 41 3.17 12.17 -7.91
CA GLN A 41 4.07 12.48 -6.81
C GLN A 41 3.26 13.04 -5.65
N VAL A 42 3.44 12.48 -4.46
CA VAL A 42 2.91 13.00 -3.20
C VAL A 42 4.09 13.43 -2.33
N VAL A 43 4.06 14.66 -1.85
CA VAL A 43 5.03 15.21 -0.91
C VAL A 43 4.37 15.26 0.46
N VAL A 44 4.96 14.61 1.46
CA VAL A 44 4.46 14.61 2.83
C VAL A 44 4.62 16.02 3.40
N ALA A 45 3.59 16.53 4.07
CA ALA A 45 3.67 17.85 4.70
C ALA A 45 4.78 17.84 5.77
N PRO A 46 5.64 18.87 5.85
CA PRO A 46 6.75 18.87 6.82
C PRO A 46 6.31 18.57 8.27
N PRO A 47 5.23 19.18 8.80
CA PRO A 47 4.77 18.84 10.16
C PRO A 47 4.38 17.37 10.33
N VAL A 48 3.86 16.72 9.28
CA VAL A 48 3.53 15.29 9.31
C VAL A 48 4.80 14.45 9.25
N TYR A 49 5.80 14.86 8.46
CA TYR A 49 7.09 14.19 8.39
C TYR A 49 7.81 14.22 9.76
N ASP A 50 7.79 15.36 10.43
CA ASP A 50 8.37 15.52 11.77
C ASP A 50 7.62 14.67 12.80
N LEU A 51 6.28 14.64 12.72
CA LEU A 51 5.42 13.83 13.59
C LEU A 51 5.67 12.34 13.41
N ILE A 52 5.70 11.83 12.17
CA ILE A 52 5.96 10.39 11.95
C ILE A 52 7.38 10.01 12.36
N ALA A 53 8.37 10.89 12.14
CA ALA A 53 9.74 10.67 12.57
C ALA A 53 9.84 10.64 14.11
N GLY A 54 9.21 11.60 14.79
CA GLY A 54 9.17 11.67 16.25
C GLY A 54 8.41 10.51 16.90
N ALA A 55 7.38 9.98 16.23
CA ALA A 55 6.63 8.80 16.65
C ALA A 55 7.32 7.47 16.32
N GLY A 56 8.51 7.48 15.68
CA GLY A 56 9.21 6.27 15.25
C GLY A 56 8.51 5.50 14.12
N ILE A 57 7.59 6.15 13.40
CA ILE A 57 6.88 5.57 12.27
C ILE A 57 7.77 5.67 11.03
N THR A 58 8.19 4.53 10.51
CA THR A 58 9.04 4.43 9.33
C THR A 58 8.21 4.16 8.07
N PRO A 59 8.16 5.11 7.11
CA PRO A 59 7.51 4.89 5.83
C PRO A 59 8.40 4.11 4.86
N ALA A 60 7.83 3.10 4.20
CA ALA A 60 8.51 2.36 3.14
C ALA A 60 7.59 2.18 1.90
N PRO A 61 8.08 2.46 0.69
CA PRO A 61 7.28 2.28 -0.53
C PRO A 61 7.12 0.80 -0.86
N THR A 62 5.96 0.42 -1.38
CA THR A 62 5.65 -0.97 -1.76
C THR A 62 5.15 -1.06 -3.20
N ALA A 63 5.17 -2.28 -3.76
CA ALA A 63 4.54 -2.64 -5.03
C ALA A 63 4.83 -1.69 -6.22
N GLY A 64 6.07 -1.20 -6.33
CA GLY A 64 6.52 -0.33 -7.42
C GLY A 64 6.37 1.17 -7.17
N ALA A 65 5.89 1.58 -5.99
CA ALA A 65 6.08 2.95 -5.52
C ALA A 65 7.57 3.24 -5.26
N LYS A 66 7.94 4.52 -5.26
CA LYS A 66 9.30 4.96 -4.91
C LYS A 66 9.22 6.11 -3.92
N ALA A 67 9.99 6.06 -2.84
CA ALA A 67 10.10 7.14 -1.87
C ALA A 67 11.51 7.75 -1.92
N PHE A 68 11.64 9.05 -1.71
CA PHE A 68 12.92 9.78 -1.73
C PHE A 68 12.78 11.11 -0.97
N ALA A 69 13.91 11.62 -0.48
CA ALA A 69 13.96 12.94 0.15
C ALA A 69 13.66 14.05 -0.88
N TYR A 70 12.86 15.03 -0.49
CA TYR A 70 12.44 16.13 -1.36
C TYR A 70 12.17 17.38 -0.53
N LYS A 71 12.89 18.48 -0.82
CA LYS A 71 12.69 19.79 -0.17
C LYS A 71 12.60 19.74 1.37
N GLY A 72 13.48 18.96 2.01
CA GLY A 72 13.52 18.83 3.46
C GLY A 72 12.41 17.96 4.07
N THR A 73 11.67 17.21 3.25
CA THR A 73 10.65 16.24 3.68
C THR A 73 10.74 14.98 2.82
N LEU A 74 9.76 14.08 2.91
CA LEU A 74 9.61 12.89 2.10
C LEU A 74 8.69 13.12 0.90
N ALA A 75 9.06 12.60 -0.27
CA ALA A 75 8.16 12.43 -1.40
C ALA A 75 8.04 10.97 -1.80
N ALA A 76 6.87 10.58 -2.27
CA ALA A 76 6.59 9.27 -2.84
C ALA A 76 5.98 9.41 -4.25
N ARG A 77 6.40 8.56 -5.18
CA ARG A 77 5.86 8.44 -6.53
C ARG A 77 5.09 7.14 -6.66
N PHE A 78 3.83 7.26 -7.08
CA PHE A 78 2.92 6.14 -7.31
C PHE A 78 2.64 6.04 -8.81
N PRO A 79 2.96 4.91 -9.47
CA PRO A 79 2.72 4.77 -10.90
C PRO A 79 1.22 4.86 -11.24
N ILE A 80 0.87 5.65 -12.25
CA ILE A 80 -0.49 5.73 -12.79
C ILE A 80 -0.68 4.57 -13.77
N THR A 81 -1.71 3.78 -13.53
CA THR A 81 -2.05 2.58 -14.33
C THR A 81 -3.20 2.83 -15.29
N GLY A 82 -3.95 3.92 -15.14
CA GLY A 82 -4.96 4.31 -16.12
C GLY A 82 -5.87 5.45 -15.67
N TYR A 83 -6.66 5.94 -16.62
CA TYR A 83 -7.66 6.99 -16.44
C TYR A 83 -9.03 6.44 -16.81
N ARG A 84 -10.06 6.81 -16.06
CA ARG A 84 -11.46 6.53 -16.39
C ARG A 84 -12.22 7.84 -16.54
N LEU A 85 -12.42 8.27 -17.79
CA LEU A 85 -13.06 9.56 -18.10
C LEU A 85 -14.51 9.63 -17.59
N LYS A 86 -15.30 8.58 -17.81
CA LYS A 86 -16.72 8.53 -17.38
C LYS A 86 -16.93 8.65 -15.86
N GLY A 87 -15.91 8.33 -15.05
CA GLY A 87 -15.96 8.45 -13.59
C GLY A 87 -15.00 9.49 -13.03
N LEU A 88 -14.27 10.21 -13.89
CA LEU A 88 -13.19 11.12 -13.52
C LEU A 88 -12.19 10.49 -12.53
N GLN A 89 -11.79 9.24 -12.78
CA GLN A 89 -10.88 8.51 -11.89
C GLN A 89 -9.48 8.36 -12.48
N ILE A 90 -8.48 8.43 -11.59
CA ILE A 90 -7.09 8.10 -11.88
C ILE A 90 -6.72 6.90 -11.02
N LYS A 91 -6.27 5.82 -11.64
CA LYS A 91 -5.87 4.59 -10.95
C LYS A 91 -4.36 4.52 -10.79
N HIS A 92 -3.94 3.99 -9.65
CA HIS A 92 -2.54 3.83 -9.30
C HIS A 92 -2.22 2.39 -8.95
N SER A 93 -0.94 2.07 -9.06
CA SER A 93 -0.32 0.90 -8.43
C SER A 93 0.66 1.38 -7.37
N GLY A 94 1.20 0.43 -6.61
CA GLY A 94 2.10 0.71 -5.51
C GLY A 94 1.35 0.98 -4.21
N GLY A 95 2.13 1.25 -3.18
CA GLY A 95 1.64 1.52 -1.85
C GLY A 95 2.69 2.14 -0.96
N LEU A 96 2.30 2.40 0.28
CA LEU A 96 3.15 2.86 1.35
C LEU A 96 2.84 2.02 2.57
N SER A 97 3.86 1.36 3.13
CA SER A 97 3.79 0.79 4.46
C SER A 97 4.31 1.79 5.48
N LEU A 98 3.61 1.91 6.59
CA LEU A 98 4.02 2.68 7.76
C LEU A 98 4.21 1.68 8.90
N THR A 99 5.39 1.64 9.49
CA THR A 99 5.75 0.67 10.53
C THR A 99 6.29 1.38 11.77
N ALA A 100 5.78 1.04 12.95
CA ALA A 100 6.32 1.46 14.23
C ALA A 100 6.33 0.26 15.20
N GLY A 101 7.51 -0.14 15.65
CA GLY A 101 7.67 -1.37 16.43
C GLY A 101 7.09 -2.60 15.70
N ALA A 102 6.15 -3.29 16.33
CA ALA A 102 5.44 -4.45 15.76
C ALA A 102 4.20 -4.08 14.91
N SER A 103 3.77 -2.81 14.95
CA SER A 103 2.59 -2.34 14.22
C SER A 103 2.98 -1.94 12.80
N THR A 104 2.26 -2.48 11.81
CA THR A 104 2.39 -2.10 10.40
C THR A 104 1.02 -1.90 9.78
N ILE A 105 0.88 -0.81 9.03
CA ILE A 105 -0.24 -0.56 8.12
C ILE A 105 0.31 -0.31 6.73
N THR A 106 -0.25 -0.99 5.73
CA THR A 106 0.08 -0.83 4.32
C THR A 106 -1.14 -0.31 3.59
N VAL A 107 -0.94 0.79 2.88
CA VAL A 107 -1.97 1.38 2.04
C VAL A 107 -1.53 1.28 0.59
N SER A 108 -2.37 0.73 -0.28
CA SER A 108 -2.00 0.40 -1.67
C SER A 108 -3.15 0.55 -2.66
N ASP A 109 -2.85 0.38 -3.95
CA ASP A 109 -3.83 0.40 -5.05
C ASP A 109 -4.71 1.67 -5.01
N PHE A 110 -4.08 2.84 -4.95
CA PHE A 110 -4.81 4.11 -4.81
C PHE A 110 -5.73 4.40 -6.01
N THR A 111 -6.86 5.05 -5.74
CA THR A 111 -7.74 5.63 -6.76
C THR A 111 -8.06 7.06 -6.37
N ILE A 112 -7.71 7.99 -7.25
CA ILE A 112 -8.14 9.39 -7.16
C ILE A 112 -9.49 9.46 -7.86
N ASP A 113 -10.53 9.89 -7.13
CA ASP A 113 -11.86 10.17 -7.65
C ASP A 113 -12.05 11.69 -7.66
N LEU A 114 -11.95 12.29 -8.85
CA LEU A 114 -12.04 13.74 -8.99
C LEU A 114 -13.48 14.24 -8.88
N ALA A 115 -14.48 13.40 -9.18
CA ALA A 115 -15.89 13.76 -9.03
C ALA A 115 -16.27 13.92 -7.55
N ARG A 116 -15.75 13.03 -6.68
CA ARG A 116 -15.96 13.09 -5.22
C ARG A 116 -14.94 13.95 -4.48
N GLY A 117 -13.84 14.32 -5.13
CA GLY A 117 -12.72 14.99 -4.48
C GLY A 117 -12.11 14.12 -3.37
N ARG A 118 -11.90 12.83 -3.66
CA ARG A 118 -11.42 11.82 -2.70
C ARG A 118 -10.28 10.99 -3.27
N VAL A 119 -9.44 10.49 -2.38
CA VAL A 119 -8.46 9.45 -2.69
C VAL A 119 -8.76 8.25 -1.80
N SER A 120 -8.99 7.10 -2.41
CA SER A 120 -9.19 5.83 -1.72
C SER A 120 -8.01 4.89 -1.96
N GLY A 121 -7.82 3.92 -1.06
CA GLY A 121 -6.79 2.89 -1.19
C GLY A 121 -7.21 1.65 -0.42
N LYS A 122 -6.59 0.51 -0.75
CA LYS A 122 -6.71 -0.71 0.03
C LYS A 122 -5.80 -0.63 1.24
N VAL A 123 -6.33 -0.96 2.40
CA VAL A 123 -5.61 -0.93 3.67
C VAL A 123 -5.50 -2.34 4.21
N THR A 124 -4.26 -2.77 4.45
CA THR A 124 -3.93 -4.02 5.13
C THR A 124 -2.97 -3.72 6.27
N GLY A 125 -2.92 -4.54 7.30
CA GLY A 125 -1.99 -4.32 8.40
C GLY A 125 -1.89 -5.49 9.36
N THR A 126 -1.23 -5.27 10.50
CA THR A 126 -1.04 -6.27 11.56
C THR A 126 -2.37 -6.86 12.03
N ILE A 127 -3.45 -6.07 11.99
CA ILE A 127 -4.81 -6.47 12.39
C ILE A 127 -5.65 -7.08 11.26
N GLY A 128 -5.09 -7.26 10.05
CA GLY A 128 -5.77 -7.89 8.91
C GLY A 128 -6.04 -6.94 7.73
N ASP A 129 -6.92 -7.38 6.82
CA ASP A 129 -7.36 -6.60 5.65
C ASP A 129 -8.61 -5.79 5.98
N VAL A 130 -8.52 -4.48 5.87
CA VAL A 130 -9.62 -3.53 6.12
C VAL A 130 -10.40 -3.27 4.82
N GLY A 131 -9.85 -3.67 3.67
CA GLY A 131 -10.43 -3.41 2.36
C GLY A 131 -10.14 -2.00 1.84
N ARG A 132 -10.97 -1.52 0.91
CA ARG A 132 -10.81 -0.18 0.31
C ARG A 132 -11.54 0.86 1.15
N VAL A 133 -10.81 1.90 1.54
CA VAL A 133 -11.33 3.02 2.34
C VAL A 133 -10.99 4.36 1.70
N ASP A 134 -11.79 5.38 1.99
CA ASP A 134 -11.50 6.77 1.64
C ASP A 134 -10.45 7.33 2.63
N LEU A 135 -9.28 7.66 2.11
CA LEU A 135 -8.11 8.05 2.91
C LEU A 135 -7.97 9.56 3.01
N PHE A 136 -8.16 10.24 1.87
CA PHE A 136 -7.91 11.66 1.75
C PHE A 136 -9.04 12.39 1.04
N LYS A 137 -9.24 13.65 1.43
CA LYS A 137 -10.00 14.65 0.70
C LYS A 137 -9.02 15.48 -0.13
N ILE A 138 -9.41 15.83 -1.35
CA ILE A 138 -8.64 16.67 -2.25
C ILE A 138 -9.07 18.12 -2.05
N ARG A 139 -8.13 19.02 -1.80
CA ARG A 139 -8.36 20.45 -1.60
C ARG A 139 -7.40 21.27 -2.46
N SER A 140 -7.73 22.54 -2.67
CA SER A 140 -6.82 23.49 -3.30
C SER A 140 -5.51 23.58 -2.52
N SER A 141 -4.38 23.60 -3.25
CA SER A 141 -3.06 23.70 -2.65
C SER A 141 -2.79 25.13 -2.16
N ASP A 142 -2.28 25.24 -0.94
CA ASP A 142 -1.67 26.44 -0.34
C ASP A 142 -0.14 26.44 -0.48
N ARG A 143 0.47 25.32 -0.88
CA ARG A 143 1.92 25.14 -1.10
C ARG A 143 2.16 24.56 -2.49
N ARG A 144 2.02 25.40 -3.51
CA ARG A 144 2.20 25.01 -4.93
C ARG A 144 3.60 24.48 -5.24
N ASP A 145 4.59 24.84 -4.43
CA ASP A 145 5.95 24.33 -4.50
C ASP A 145 6.08 22.87 -4.07
N LEU A 146 5.14 22.35 -3.28
CA LEU A 146 5.08 20.95 -2.82
C LEU A 146 4.10 20.11 -3.65
N GLY A 147 3.01 20.72 -4.14
CA GLY A 147 2.15 20.05 -5.10
C GLY A 147 0.96 20.87 -5.58
N ALA A 148 0.31 20.36 -6.64
CA ALA A 148 -0.82 21.03 -7.29
C ALA A 148 -2.10 21.03 -6.43
N VAL A 149 -2.30 19.99 -5.62
CA VAL A 149 -3.43 19.86 -4.69
C VAL A 149 -2.94 19.49 -3.29
N ARG A 150 -3.74 19.84 -2.28
CA ARG A 150 -3.53 19.45 -0.88
C ARG A 150 -4.38 18.23 -0.55
N LEU A 151 -3.79 17.26 0.13
CA LEU A 151 -4.45 16.05 0.63
C LEU A 151 -4.66 16.19 2.13
N THR A 152 -5.93 16.09 2.56
CA THR A 152 -6.28 16.14 3.98
C THR A 152 -6.92 14.84 4.42
N LEU A 153 -6.66 14.38 5.64
CA LEU A 153 -7.20 13.12 6.14
C LEU A 153 -8.73 13.13 6.22
N THR A 154 -9.32 11.97 5.97
CA THR A 154 -10.69 11.65 6.40
C THR A 154 -10.67 11.27 7.87
N ASP A 155 -11.83 11.34 8.52
CA ASP A 155 -11.98 10.95 9.92
C ASP A 155 -11.61 9.48 10.13
N THR A 156 -12.11 8.60 9.26
CA THR A 156 -11.77 7.17 9.25
C THR A 156 -10.27 6.92 9.13
N ALA A 157 -9.56 7.64 8.24
CA ALA A 157 -8.14 7.47 8.07
C ALA A 157 -7.33 8.00 9.26
N ALA A 158 -7.72 9.15 9.81
CA ALA A 158 -7.10 9.72 11.00
C ALA A 158 -7.25 8.78 12.21
N GLY A 159 -8.47 8.31 12.48
CA GLY A 159 -8.76 7.35 13.53
C GLY A 159 -8.00 6.04 13.37
N ALA A 160 -7.90 5.50 12.15
CA ALA A 160 -7.14 4.28 11.88
C ALA A 160 -5.64 4.44 12.14
N LEU A 161 -5.03 5.57 11.76
CA LEU A 161 -3.62 5.86 12.04
C LEU A 161 -3.36 6.00 13.53
N ASN A 162 -4.20 6.78 14.23
CA ASN A 162 -4.13 6.96 15.68
C ASN A 162 -4.24 5.61 16.40
N ALA A 163 -5.23 4.79 16.06
CA ALA A 163 -5.44 3.48 16.67
C ALA A 163 -4.29 2.49 16.37
N THR A 164 -3.74 2.51 15.16
CA THR A 164 -2.64 1.60 14.77
C THR A 164 -1.34 1.90 15.54
N PHE A 165 -1.06 3.19 15.74
CA PHE A 165 0.21 3.65 16.31
C PHE A 165 0.12 4.10 17.77
N GLY A 166 -1.08 4.10 18.37
CA GLY A 166 -1.28 4.53 19.75
C GLY A 166 -0.97 6.03 19.94
N VAL A 167 -1.24 6.85 18.93
CA VAL A 167 -1.01 8.30 18.95
C VAL A 167 -2.33 9.05 18.86
N ASP A 168 -2.36 10.32 19.28
CA ASP A 168 -3.50 11.22 19.07
C ASP A 168 -3.02 12.48 18.34
N ALA A 169 -2.50 12.27 17.13
CA ALA A 169 -1.79 13.30 16.39
C ALA A 169 -2.38 13.52 14.99
N PHE A 170 -3.20 12.59 14.51
CA PHE A 170 -3.93 12.71 13.26
C PHE A 170 -5.37 13.11 13.53
N ALA A 171 -5.88 14.10 12.79
CA ALA A 171 -7.25 14.58 12.91
C ALA A 171 -7.91 14.68 11.52
N GLU A 172 -9.25 14.66 11.49
CA GLU A 172 -9.97 14.93 10.26
C GLU A 172 -9.58 16.30 9.69
N ASN A 173 -9.43 16.39 8.36
CA ASN A 173 -9.02 17.58 7.63
C ASN A 173 -7.58 18.06 7.93
N ALA A 174 -6.83 17.36 8.79
CA ALA A 174 -5.40 17.61 8.94
C ALA A 174 -4.68 17.37 7.61
N THR A 175 -3.75 18.26 7.27
CA THR A 175 -3.00 18.16 6.01
C THR A 175 -1.98 17.05 6.11
N PHE A 176 -2.14 16.01 5.29
CA PHE A 176 -1.18 14.92 5.19
C PHE A 176 -0.03 15.27 4.23
N GLY A 177 -0.36 15.91 3.12
CA GLY A 177 0.63 16.23 2.09
C GLY A 177 0.04 16.87 0.85
N TYR A 178 0.84 16.88 -0.22
CA TYR A 178 0.56 17.58 -1.46
C TYR A 178 0.77 16.66 -2.65
N ALA A 179 -0.15 16.66 -3.62
CA ALA A 179 -0.09 15.75 -4.75
C ALA A 179 0.01 16.49 -6.09
N THR A 180 0.78 15.90 -7.02
CA THR A 180 0.88 16.33 -8.41
C THR A 180 0.86 15.11 -9.33
N PRO A 181 -0.23 14.88 -10.08
CA PRO A 181 -0.23 13.93 -11.19
C PRO A 181 0.72 14.40 -12.30
N ARG A 182 1.55 13.48 -12.81
CA ARG A 182 2.50 13.69 -13.91
C ARG A 182 2.28 12.59 -14.96
N PRO A 183 1.36 12.79 -15.91
CA PRO A 183 1.19 11.86 -17.03
C PRO A 183 2.44 11.87 -17.92
N PHE A 184 2.78 10.73 -18.53
CA PHE A 184 3.89 10.64 -19.51
C PHE A 184 3.50 11.16 -20.90
N SER A 185 2.20 11.23 -21.18
CA SER A 185 1.66 11.77 -22.42
C SER A 185 0.70 12.89 -22.10
N ARG A 186 0.72 13.96 -22.91
CA ARG A 186 -0.30 15.00 -22.86
C ARG A 186 -1.62 14.38 -23.38
N PHE A 187 -2.69 14.54 -22.61
CA PHE A 187 -4.05 14.25 -23.06
C PHE A 187 -4.64 15.51 -23.68
#